data_AF-A0A2S3ZPE9-F1
#
_entry.id   AF-A0A2S3ZPE9-F1
#
_cell.length_a   1.000
_cell.length_b   1.000
_cell.length_c   1.000
_cell.angle_alpha   90.00
_cell.angle_beta   90.00
_cell.angle_gamma   90.00
#
_symmetry.space_group_name_H-M   'P 1'
#
loop_
_entity.id
_entity.type
_entity.pdbx_description
1 polymer ?
#
loop_
_entity_poly.entity_id
_entity_poly.type
_entity_poly.pdbx_seq_one_letter_code
_entity_poly.pdbx_strand_id
1 'polypeptide(L)'
;MTQSTTTPEATTGRNTRGLFLLSTGVVFAIAAVVMLFITVVGISTLQSDALARINEQNLSYRAEFGFVERELSVLSAMTAVPAMLLIVAMCFLIPGYLRRRGVIAERDTTFWRGGSHTAKYKPLPLGLHAAWALLPLAAWVLLVVIPLRNLIGGTAWPAGLKDENSSAVWMLLAAYGGLAAALFAAIVVSLIKKVVYTARVARHPEAVDGSAGKGLWRWVTFRWRFDLWLAGLGGAFVGLCWIALGFDDTPFFVTTLVIGLALLAAGLLLAVNYWRAGEPLGAGESYS
;
A
#
# COMPACT_ATOMS: atom_id res chain seq x y z
N MET A 1 -26.81 -13.32 -33.33
CA MET A 1 -25.73 -12.68 -32.54
C MET A 1 -24.67 -13.73 -32.26
N THR A 2 -23.66 -13.77 -33.12
CA THR A 2 -22.53 -14.70 -33.05
C THR A 2 -21.63 -14.28 -31.89
N GLN A 3 -21.59 -15.08 -30.82
CA GLN A 3 -20.58 -14.94 -29.78
C GLN A 3 -19.23 -15.24 -30.43
N SER A 4 -18.40 -14.21 -30.61
CA SER A 4 -16.99 -14.38 -30.93
C SER A 4 -16.32 -15.08 -29.75
N THR A 5 -16.21 -16.40 -29.81
CA THR A 5 -15.38 -17.21 -28.92
C THR A 5 -13.92 -17.10 -29.35
N THR A 6 -13.39 -15.88 -29.44
CA THR A 6 -11.95 -15.68 -29.50
C THR A 6 -11.42 -15.95 -28.11
N THR A 7 -11.04 -17.20 -27.86
CA THR A 7 -10.14 -17.54 -26.75
C THR A 7 -8.97 -16.58 -26.80
N PRO A 8 -8.71 -15.79 -25.74
CA PRO A 8 -7.61 -14.85 -25.76
C PRO A 8 -6.32 -15.65 -25.98
N GLU A 9 -5.62 -15.35 -27.07
CA GLU A 9 -4.33 -15.94 -27.37
C GLU A 9 -3.44 -15.72 -26.14
N ALA A 10 -3.08 -16.83 -25.49
CA ALA A 10 -2.05 -16.82 -24.48
C ALA A 10 -0.77 -16.35 -25.16
N THR A 11 -0.39 -15.09 -24.96
CA THR A 11 0.87 -14.56 -25.44
C THR A 11 2.00 -15.22 -24.65
N THR A 12 2.43 -16.40 -25.13
CA THR A 12 3.52 -17.22 -24.61
C THR A 12 4.90 -16.71 -25.04
N GLY A 13 4.98 -15.53 -25.65
CA GLY A 13 6.24 -14.84 -25.92
C GLY A 13 6.82 -14.20 -24.66
N ARG A 14 8.16 -14.17 -24.55
CA ARG A 14 8.88 -13.34 -23.56
C ARG A 14 8.37 -11.90 -23.69
N ASN A 15 7.50 -11.47 -22.77
CA ASN A 15 6.97 -10.11 -22.77
C ASN A 15 8.06 -9.12 -22.33
N THR A 16 8.91 -8.73 -23.29
CA THR A 16 10.03 -7.80 -23.11
C THR A 16 9.58 -6.44 -22.61
N ARG A 17 8.40 -5.97 -23.06
CA ARG A 17 7.77 -4.74 -22.55
C ARG A 17 7.40 -4.85 -21.08
N GLY A 18 6.85 -5.99 -20.65
CA GLY A 18 6.58 -6.25 -19.23
C GLY A 18 7.84 -6.32 -18.38
N LEU A 19 8.92 -6.91 -18.91
CA LEU A 19 10.23 -6.93 -18.23
C LEU A 19 10.82 -5.52 -18.10
N PHE A 20 10.77 -4.72 -19.15
CA PHE A 20 11.26 -3.34 -19.12
C PHE A 20 10.54 -2.51 -18.06
N LEU A 21 9.20 -2.54 -18.04
CA LEU A 21 8.40 -1.83 -17.03
C LEU A 21 8.76 -2.29 -15.61
N LEU A 22 8.92 -3.59 -15.38
CA LEU A 22 9.35 -4.11 -14.08
C LEU A 22 10.73 -3.60 -13.69
N SER A 23 11.71 -3.66 -14.59
CA SER A 23 13.07 -3.19 -14.32
C SER A 23 13.10 -1.70 -13.99
N THR A 24 12.39 -0.87 -14.76
CA THR A 24 12.25 0.57 -14.49
C THR A 24 11.61 0.82 -13.12
N GLY A 25 10.53 0.09 -12.80
CA GLY A 25 9.88 0.20 -11.50
C GLY A 25 10.79 -0.21 -10.34
N VAL A 26 11.61 -1.25 -10.50
CA VAL A 26 12.60 -1.67 -9.50
C VAL A 26 13.66 -0.59 -9.29
N VAL A 27 14.16 0.04 -10.37
CA VAL A 27 15.13 1.15 -10.26
C VAL A 27 14.55 2.31 -9.46
N PHE A 28 13.31 2.73 -9.74
CA PHE A 28 12.65 3.78 -8.97
C PHE A 28 12.42 3.39 -7.50
N ALA A 29 12.06 2.13 -7.22
CA ALA A 29 11.90 1.66 -5.85
C ALA A 29 13.23 1.69 -5.07
N ILE A 30 14.33 1.25 -5.70
CA ILE A 30 15.67 1.33 -5.09
C ILE A 30 16.07 2.79 -4.86
N ALA A 31 15.88 3.65 -5.87
CA ALA A 31 16.16 5.07 -5.75
C ALA A 31 15.36 5.72 -4.60
N ALA A 32 14.08 5.34 -4.43
CA ALA A 32 13.26 5.81 -3.33
C ALA A 32 13.82 5.39 -1.96
N VAL A 33 14.23 4.13 -1.80
CA VAL A 33 14.82 3.62 -0.55
C VAL A 33 16.14 4.33 -0.24
N VAL A 34 17.01 4.52 -1.25
CA VAL A 34 18.26 5.25 -1.10
C VAL A 34 17.98 6.71 -0.71
N MET A 35 17.02 7.35 -1.38
CA MET A 35 16.66 8.74 -1.08
C MET A 35 16.07 8.90 0.32
N LEU A 36 15.24 7.95 0.76
CA LEU A 36 14.73 7.91 2.13
C LEU A 36 15.87 7.79 3.14
N PHE A 37 16.81 6.88 2.91
CA PHE A 37 17.98 6.72 3.76
C PHE A 37 18.82 8.00 3.84
N ILE A 38 19.13 8.61 2.69
CA ILE A 38 19.86 9.88 2.61
C ILE A 38 19.12 10.99 3.36
N THR A 39 17.80 11.07 3.22
CA THR A 39 16.97 12.10 3.88
C THR A 39 16.97 11.92 5.39
N VAL A 40 16.78 10.70 5.88
CA VAL A 40 16.80 10.37 7.31
C VAL A 40 18.18 10.65 7.93
N VAL A 41 19.25 10.21 7.26
CA VAL A 41 20.63 10.44 7.73
C VAL A 41 20.98 11.93 7.66
N GLY A 42 20.62 12.62 6.58
CA GLY A 42 20.88 14.04 6.40
C GLY A 42 20.21 14.89 7.48
N ILE A 43 18.92 14.66 7.75
CA ILE A 43 18.21 15.38 8.84
C ILE A 43 18.82 15.03 10.21
N SER A 44 19.29 13.80 10.40
CA SER A 44 19.95 13.40 11.64
C SER A 44 21.29 14.10 11.87
N THR A 45 21.99 14.55 10.83
CA THR A 45 23.34 15.14 10.92
C THR A 45 23.39 16.65 10.73
N LEU A 46 22.33 17.26 10.18
CA LEU A 46 22.24 18.71 10.02
C LEU A 46 22.35 19.44 11.36
N GLN A 47 23.05 20.58 11.38
CA GLN A 47 23.00 21.49 12.52
C GLN A 47 21.57 22.01 12.70
N SER A 48 21.11 22.15 13.94
CA SER A 48 19.78 22.67 14.30
C SER A 48 19.43 23.93 13.52
N ASP A 49 20.35 24.90 13.51
CA ASP A 49 20.15 26.19 12.84
C ASP A 49 20.01 26.06 11.32
N ALA A 50 20.63 25.04 10.71
CA ALA A 50 20.46 24.74 9.30
C ALA A 50 19.10 24.08 9.02
N LEU A 51 18.65 23.19 9.91
CA LEU A 51 17.33 22.56 9.80
C LEU A 51 16.20 23.56 10.04
N ALA A 52 16.35 24.45 11.03
CA ALA A 52 15.42 25.56 11.28
C ALA A 52 15.31 26.46 10.05
N ARG A 53 16.44 26.85 9.42
CA ARG A 53 16.42 27.61 8.16
C ARG A 53 15.73 26.86 7.02
N ILE A 54 15.94 25.55 6.89
CA ILE A 54 15.24 24.73 5.88
C ILE A 54 13.74 24.66 6.17
N ASN A 55 13.35 24.60 7.44
CA ASN A 55 11.95 24.55 7.84
C ASN A 55 11.23 25.89 7.62
N GLU A 56 11.95 27.00 7.79
CA GLU A 56 11.47 28.37 7.50
C GLU A 56 11.43 28.68 6.00
N GLN A 57 12.14 27.92 5.17
CA GLN A 57 12.07 28.06 3.72
C GLN A 57 10.79 27.43 3.18
N ASN A 58 10.01 28.26 2.51
CA ASN A 58 8.83 27.85 1.76
C ASN A 58 9.14 27.84 0.26
N LEU A 59 8.70 26.78 -0.42
CA LEU A 59 8.64 26.70 -1.87
C LEU A 59 7.28 27.25 -2.30
N SER A 60 7.29 28.34 -3.08
CA SER A 60 6.08 28.76 -3.77
C SER A 60 5.85 27.88 -4.99
N TYR A 61 4.63 27.38 -5.14
CA TYR A 61 4.22 26.63 -6.32
C TYR A 61 2.81 27.05 -6.72
N ARG A 62 2.51 26.93 -8.02
CA ARG A 62 1.16 27.20 -8.52
C ARG A 62 0.34 25.91 -8.51
N ALA A 63 -0.66 25.87 -7.62
CA ALA A 63 -1.69 24.85 -7.56
C ALA A 63 -2.85 25.18 -8.51
N GLU A 64 -3.83 24.26 -8.61
CA GLU A 64 -5.11 24.49 -9.30
C GLU A 64 -4.92 25.00 -10.73
N PHE A 65 -4.22 24.23 -11.59
CA PHE A 65 -3.95 24.59 -12.99
C PHE A 65 -3.22 25.92 -13.21
N GLY A 66 -2.54 26.45 -12.19
CA GLY A 66 -1.77 27.69 -12.31
C GLY A 66 -2.43 28.92 -11.68
N PHE A 67 -3.65 28.78 -11.13
CA PHE A 67 -4.47 29.90 -10.67
C PHE A 67 -4.22 30.32 -9.22
N VAL A 68 -3.71 29.43 -8.37
CA VAL A 68 -3.50 29.71 -6.94
C VAL A 68 -2.05 29.45 -6.57
N GLU A 69 -1.37 30.46 -6.03
CA GLU A 69 -0.03 30.30 -5.46
C GLU A 69 -0.17 29.76 -4.04
N ARG A 70 0.53 28.66 -3.75
CA ARG A 70 0.58 28.05 -2.43
C ARG A 70 2.01 27.88 -1.99
N GLU A 71 2.21 27.91 -0.69
CA GLU A 71 3.49 27.68 -0.05
C GLU A 71 3.55 26.26 0.53
N LEU A 72 4.65 25.57 0.28
CA LEU A 72 4.96 24.26 0.85
C LEU A 72 6.30 24.36 1.58
N SER A 73 6.38 23.89 2.83
CA SER A 73 7.69 23.88 3.52
C SER A 73 8.66 22.94 2.81
N VAL A 74 9.92 23.36 2.68
CA VAL A 74 10.98 22.54 2.03
C VAL A 74 11.13 21.20 2.76
N LEU A 75 11.02 21.19 4.10
CA LEU A 75 11.07 19.96 4.89
C LEU A 75 9.95 18.97 4.47
N SER A 76 8.72 19.45 4.30
CA SER A 76 7.60 18.63 3.82
C SER A 76 7.88 18.07 2.43
N ALA A 77 8.42 18.90 1.52
CA ALA A 77 8.81 18.46 0.19
C ALA A 77 9.86 17.33 0.25
N MET A 78 10.92 17.50 1.06
CA MET A 78 11.96 16.49 1.25
C MET A 78 11.39 15.16 1.78
N THR A 79 10.43 15.22 2.71
CA THR A 79 9.78 14.01 3.23
C THR A 79 8.88 13.32 2.21
N ALA A 80 8.30 14.06 1.26
CA ALA A 80 7.38 13.55 0.25
C ALA A 80 8.11 12.94 -0.97
N VAL A 81 9.33 13.38 -1.29
CA VAL A 81 10.07 12.91 -2.48
C VAL A 81 10.23 11.38 -2.54
N PRO A 82 10.66 10.67 -1.48
CA PRO A 82 10.75 9.22 -1.54
C PRO A 82 9.39 8.55 -1.77
N ALA A 83 8.32 9.07 -1.17
CA ALA A 83 6.96 8.58 -1.41
C ALA A 83 6.51 8.80 -2.86
N MET A 84 6.83 9.94 -3.47
CA MET A 84 6.55 10.18 -4.90
C MET A 84 7.29 9.18 -5.79
N LEU A 85 8.56 8.89 -5.50
CA LEU A 85 9.33 7.88 -6.24
C LEU A 85 8.74 6.47 -6.07
N LEU A 86 8.22 6.12 -4.89
CA LEU A 86 7.50 4.86 -4.68
C LEU A 86 6.20 4.80 -5.50
N ILE A 87 5.44 5.89 -5.58
CA ILE A 87 4.24 5.95 -6.43
C ILE A 87 4.62 5.75 -7.90
N VAL A 88 5.64 6.45 -8.38
CA VAL A 88 6.16 6.27 -9.74
C VAL A 88 6.60 4.82 -9.96
N ALA A 89 7.33 4.23 -9.00
CA ALA A 89 7.71 2.82 -9.05
C ALA A 89 6.49 1.91 -9.18
N MET A 90 5.43 2.13 -8.40
CA MET A 90 4.19 1.34 -8.47
C MET A 90 3.50 1.43 -9.83
N CYS A 91 3.48 2.63 -10.44
CA CYS A 91 2.94 2.84 -11.79
C CYS A 91 3.65 2.00 -12.86
N PHE A 92 4.91 1.61 -12.64
CA PHE A 92 5.66 0.72 -13.54
C PHE A 92 5.59 -0.75 -13.11
N LEU A 93 5.72 -1.03 -11.80
CA LEU A 93 5.73 -2.38 -11.23
C LEU A 93 4.41 -3.10 -11.45
N ILE A 94 3.26 -2.45 -11.19
CA ILE A 94 1.94 -3.09 -11.29
C ILE A 94 1.63 -3.48 -12.74
N PRO A 95 1.69 -2.58 -13.75
CA PRO A 95 1.44 -2.96 -15.13
C PRO A 95 2.49 -3.92 -15.68
N GLY A 96 3.76 -3.76 -15.29
CA GLY A 96 4.84 -4.68 -15.68
C GLY A 96 4.59 -6.10 -15.17
N TYR A 97 4.16 -6.24 -13.91
CA TYR A 97 3.80 -7.53 -13.31
C TYR A 97 2.57 -8.15 -14.00
N LEU A 98 1.50 -7.36 -14.19
CA LEU A 98 0.28 -7.80 -14.86
C LEU A 98 0.55 -8.27 -16.28
N ARG A 99 1.36 -7.53 -17.05
CA ARG A 99 1.73 -7.92 -18.42
C ARG A 99 2.57 -9.20 -18.50
N ARG A 100 3.34 -9.53 -17.46
CA ARG A 100 4.14 -10.77 -17.44
C ARG A 100 3.39 -12.00 -16.96
N ARG A 101 2.33 -11.85 -16.18
CA ARG A 101 1.65 -12.97 -15.50
C ARG A 101 0.14 -13.05 -15.71
N GLY A 102 -0.43 -12.06 -16.40
CA GLY A 102 -1.86 -11.97 -16.64
C GLY A 102 -2.20 -11.87 -18.12
N VAL A 103 -3.45 -12.20 -18.39
CA VAL A 103 -4.13 -11.96 -19.66
C VAL A 103 -5.05 -10.76 -19.45
N ILE A 104 -4.89 -9.74 -20.28
CA ILE A 104 -5.76 -8.56 -20.28
C ILE A 104 -6.71 -8.72 -21.45
N ALA A 105 -8.01 -8.69 -21.19
CA ALA A 105 -9.06 -8.79 -22.19
C ALA A 105 -10.03 -7.63 -22.02
N GLU A 106 -10.45 -7.05 -23.13
CA GLU A 106 -11.51 -6.06 -23.17
C GLU A 106 -12.88 -6.74 -23.16
N ARG A 107 -13.81 -6.16 -22.41
CA ARG A 107 -15.20 -6.60 -22.37
C ARG A 107 -16.09 -5.40 -22.62
N ASP A 108 -16.96 -5.52 -23.61
CA ASP A 108 -18.01 -4.53 -23.85
C ASP A 108 -19.01 -4.52 -22.69
N THR A 109 -19.31 -3.33 -22.17
CA THR A 109 -20.32 -3.13 -21.12
C THR A 109 -21.54 -2.41 -21.66
N THR A 110 -22.72 -2.71 -21.10
CA THR A 110 -24.03 -2.28 -21.63
C THR A 110 -24.55 -0.99 -21.02
N PHE A 111 -24.03 -0.53 -19.88
CA PHE A 111 -24.64 0.58 -19.13
C PHE A 111 -24.17 1.96 -19.60
N TRP A 112 -22.92 2.08 -20.08
CA TRP A 112 -22.34 3.23 -20.77
C TRP A 112 -21.32 2.64 -21.75
N ARG A 113 -21.28 3.08 -23.02
CA ARG A 113 -20.39 2.52 -24.06
C ARG A 113 -18.91 2.87 -23.80
N GLY A 114 -18.36 2.35 -22.71
CA GLY A 114 -16.95 2.29 -22.36
C GLY A 114 -16.55 0.82 -22.24
N GLY A 115 -15.37 0.48 -22.75
CA GLY A 115 -14.78 -0.84 -22.54
C GLY A 115 -14.49 -1.05 -21.06
N SER A 116 -14.67 -2.27 -20.56
CA SER A 116 -14.04 -2.66 -19.30
C SER A 116 -12.83 -3.51 -19.61
N HIS A 117 -11.66 -3.10 -19.14
CA HIS A 117 -10.48 -3.97 -19.18
C HIS A 117 -10.57 -4.94 -18.00
N THR A 118 -10.58 -6.22 -18.32
CA THR A 118 -10.52 -7.30 -17.35
C THR A 118 -9.11 -7.89 -17.37
N ALA A 119 -8.46 -7.94 -16.21
CA ALA A 119 -7.16 -8.58 -16.07
C ALA A 119 -7.32 -9.86 -15.26
N LYS A 120 -6.94 -11.01 -15.83
CA LYS A 120 -6.90 -12.30 -15.13
C LYS A 120 -5.45 -12.75 -14.97
N TYR A 121 -5.04 -13.09 -13.77
CA TYR A 121 -3.70 -13.57 -13.46
C TYR A 121 -3.74 -14.77 -12.54
N LYS A 122 -2.72 -15.63 -12.64
CA LYS A 122 -2.56 -16.73 -11.70
C LYS A 122 -2.16 -16.17 -10.33
N PRO A 123 -2.94 -16.42 -9.26
CA PRO A 123 -2.57 -15.96 -7.93
C PRO A 123 -1.20 -16.50 -7.51
N LEU A 124 -0.43 -15.69 -6.79
CA LEU A 124 0.85 -16.12 -6.22
C LEU A 124 0.65 -17.37 -5.33
N PRO A 125 1.60 -18.33 -5.32
CA PRO A 125 1.61 -19.42 -4.35
C PRO A 125 1.52 -18.88 -2.92
N LEU A 126 0.84 -19.61 -2.03
CA LEU A 126 0.57 -19.15 -0.66
C LEU A 126 1.86 -18.82 0.09
N GLY A 127 2.87 -19.69 0.02
CA GLY A 127 4.17 -19.47 0.68
C GLY A 127 4.90 -18.24 0.17
N LEU A 128 4.90 -17.99 -1.14
CA LEU A 128 5.52 -16.78 -1.70
C LEU A 128 4.77 -15.52 -1.30
N HIS A 129 3.44 -15.57 -1.26
CA HIS A 129 2.62 -14.44 -0.80
C HIS A 129 2.86 -14.15 0.70
N ALA A 130 3.06 -15.18 1.51
CA ALA A 130 3.43 -15.02 2.93
C ALA A 130 4.84 -14.45 3.10
N ALA A 131 5.82 -14.93 2.32
CA ALA A 131 7.17 -14.38 2.31
C ALA A 131 7.18 -12.88 1.96
N TRP A 132 6.31 -12.44 1.05
CA TRP A 132 6.15 -11.02 0.71
C TRP A 132 5.66 -10.16 1.88
N ALA A 133 4.97 -10.72 2.87
CA ALA A 133 4.58 -9.99 4.08
C ALA A 133 5.78 -9.65 4.97
N LEU A 134 6.88 -10.41 4.88
CA LEU A 134 8.06 -10.19 5.73
C LEU A 134 8.78 -8.88 5.40
N LEU A 135 8.70 -8.40 4.15
CA LEU A 135 9.36 -7.15 3.74
C LEU A 135 8.76 -5.90 4.42
N PRO A 136 7.45 -5.63 4.32
CA PRO A 136 6.86 -4.50 5.05
C PRO A 136 6.91 -4.69 6.57
N LEU A 137 6.87 -5.93 7.07
CA LEU A 137 7.08 -6.20 8.50
C LEU A 137 8.50 -5.78 8.93
N ALA A 138 9.53 -6.19 8.21
CA ALA A 138 10.91 -5.80 8.48
C ALA A 138 11.09 -4.28 8.40
N ALA A 139 10.51 -3.63 7.39
CA ALA A 139 10.53 -2.16 7.28
C ALA A 139 9.84 -1.49 8.48
N TRP A 140 8.68 -1.96 8.92
CA TRP A 140 8.01 -1.44 10.11
C TRP A 140 8.85 -1.64 11.39
N VAL A 141 9.47 -2.81 11.57
CA VAL A 141 10.36 -3.07 12.71
C VAL A 141 11.55 -2.11 12.70
N LEU A 142 12.19 -1.93 11.54
CA LEU A 142 13.34 -1.03 11.38
C LEU A 142 12.98 0.45 11.61
N LEU A 143 11.80 0.88 11.18
CA LEU A 143 11.39 2.29 11.21
C LEU A 143 10.62 2.68 12.47
N VAL A 144 9.97 1.75 13.16
CA VAL A 144 9.14 2.04 14.33
C VAL A 144 9.66 1.34 15.57
N VAL A 145 9.74 0.00 15.56
CA VAL A 145 10.05 -0.78 16.76
C VAL A 145 11.45 -0.51 17.28
N ILE A 146 12.46 -0.53 16.41
CA ILE A 146 13.86 -0.28 16.81
C ILE A 146 14.04 1.14 17.34
N PRO A 147 13.62 2.22 16.62
CA PRO A 147 13.70 3.59 17.13
C PRO A 147 12.95 3.80 18.44
N LEU A 148 11.76 3.22 18.59
CA LEU A 148 10.96 3.32 19.82
C LEU A 148 11.65 2.62 20.99
N ARG A 149 12.21 1.43 20.77
CA ARG A 149 12.98 0.72 21.80
C ARG A 149 14.20 1.53 22.23
N ASN A 150 14.89 2.17 21.29
CA ASN A 150 16.05 3.02 21.59
C ASN A 150 15.66 4.25 22.40
N LEU A 151 14.51 4.87 22.09
CA LEU A 151 13.94 5.99 22.84
C LEU A 151 13.63 5.60 24.29
N ILE A 152 12.86 4.52 24.50
CA ILE A 152 12.46 4.05 25.84
C ILE A 152 13.68 3.60 26.64
N GLY A 153 14.65 2.95 25.99
CA GLY A 153 15.87 2.47 26.64
C GLY A 153 16.89 3.56 26.94
N GLY A 154 16.70 4.80 26.47
CA GLY A 154 17.69 5.88 26.59
C GLY A 154 18.99 5.61 25.84
N THR A 155 19.01 4.64 24.93
CA THR A 155 20.23 4.16 24.27
C THR A 155 20.09 4.27 22.76
N ALA A 156 20.90 5.15 22.18
CA ALA A 156 21.12 5.36 20.75
C ALA A 156 20.04 6.18 20.00
N TRP A 157 20.30 6.37 18.71
CA TRP A 157 19.46 7.11 17.77
C TRP A 157 18.02 6.55 17.70
N PRO A 158 16.98 7.39 17.63
CA PRO A 158 17.01 8.86 17.50
C PRO A 158 17.04 9.62 18.85
N ALA A 159 17.15 8.96 20.01
CA ALA A 159 17.00 9.58 21.33
C ALA A 159 18.05 10.66 21.67
N GLY A 160 19.23 10.61 21.05
CA GLY A 160 20.31 11.60 21.25
C GLY A 160 20.30 12.79 20.29
N LEU A 161 19.28 12.93 19.45
CA LEU A 161 19.16 14.06 18.52
C LEU A 161 18.66 15.31 19.24
N LYS A 162 19.07 16.49 18.77
CA LYS A 162 18.49 17.77 19.19
C LYS A 162 16.99 17.79 18.87
N ASP A 163 16.19 18.49 19.68
CA ASP A 163 14.71 18.47 19.63
C ASP A 163 14.11 18.73 18.23
N GLU A 164 14.65 19.70 17.49
CA GLU A 164 14.22 20.04 16.13
C GLU A 164 14.47 18.88 15.14
N ASN A 165 15.67 18.28 15.19
CA ASN A 165 16.05 17.14 14.34
C ASN A 165 15.26 15.89 14.72
N SER A 166 15.06 15.67 16.03
CA SER A 166 14.31 14.54 16.57
C SER A 166 12.89 14.52 16.02
N SER A 167 12.20 15.67 16.06
CA SER A 167 10.83 15.81 15.55
C SER A 167 10.71 15.48 14.06
N ALA A 168 11.63 16.01 13.23
CA ALA A 168 11.65 15.75 11.79
C ALA A 168 11.97 14.28 11.45
N VAL A 169 12.90 13.66 12.18
CA VAL A 169 13.22 12.23 12.03
C VAL A 169 12.03 11.37 12.42
N TRP A 170 11.37 11.67 13.55
CA TRP A 170 10.19 10.93 13.98
C TRP A 170 9.03 11.05 12.99
N MET A 171 8.84 12.23 12.37
CA MET A 171 7.84 12.40 11.32
C MET A 171 8.10 11.47 10.13
N LEU A 172 9.36 11.34 9.69
CA LEU A 172 9.73 10.41 8.61
C LEU A 172 9.53 8.95 9.02
N LEU A 173 10.03 8.58 10.20
CA LEU A 173 9.89 7.23 10.72
C LEU A 173 8.43 6.81 10.86
N ALA A 174 7.58 7.71 11.37
CA ALA A 174 6.14 7.51 11.47
C ALA A 174 5.50 7.42 10.09
N ALA A 175 5.78 8.33 9.15
CA ALA A 175 5.16 8.30 7.83
C ALA A 175 5.44 6.99 7.06
N TYR A 176 6.72 6.60 6.96
CA TYR A 176 7.12 5.42 6.22
C TYR A 176 6.89 4.12 7.01
N GLY A 177 7.01 4.16 8.33
CA GLY A 177 6.65 3.05 9.22
C GLY A 177 5.16 2.74 9.17
N GLY A 178 4.30 3.76 9.15
CA GLY A 178 2.85 3.62 9.02
C GLY A 178 2.45 3.02 7.68
N LEU A 179 3.06 3.47 6.58
CA LEU A 179 2.88 2.86 5.26
C LEU A 179 3.33 1.39 5.25
N ALA A 180 4.45 1.07 5.90
CA ALA A 180 4.92 -0.31 6.02
C ALA A 180 3.92 -1.18 6.80
N ALA A 181 3.40 -0.70 7.93
CA ALA A 181 2.37 -1.40 8.69
C ALA A 181 1.07 -1.59 7.91
N ALA A 182 0.64 -0.56 7.15
CA ALA A 182 -0.53 -0.62 6.29
C ALA A 182 -0.38 -1.73 5.22
N LEU A 183 0.77 -1.74 4.54
CA LEU A 183 1.07 -2.75 3.52
C LEU A 183 1.12 -4.16 4.12
N PHE A 184 1.76 -4.31 5.29
CA PHE A 184 1.80 -5.59 6.00
C PHE A 184 0.39 -6.12 6.30
N ALA A 185 -0.45 -5.30 6.93
CA ALA A 185 -1.82 -5.67 7.26
C ALA A 185 -2.65 -6.01 6.02
N ALA A 186 -2.55 -5.22 4.95
CA ALA A 186 -3.24 -5.50 3.69
C ALA A 186 -2.80 -6.84 3.07
N ILE A 187 -1.50 -7.19 3.12
CA ILE A 187 -1.00 -8.48 2.64
C ILE A 187 -1.51 -9.62 3.52
N VAL A 188 -1.49 -9.47 4.85
CA VAL A 188 -2.00 -10.49 5.78
C VAL A 188 -3.49 -10.75 5.57
N VAL A 189 -4.30 -9.69 5.45
CA VAL A 189 -5.74 -9.84 5.17
C VAL A 189 -5.97 -10.45 3.77
N SER A 190 -5.17 -10.08 2.77
CA SER A 190 -5.19 -10.70 1.45
C SER A 190 -4.81 -12.19 1.47
N LEU A 191 -3.86 -12.59 2.34
CA LEU A 191 -3.50 -13.99 2.58
C LEU A 191 -4.66 -14.76 3.20
N ILE A 192 -5.28 -14.21 4.25
CA ILE A 192 -6.42 -14.84 4.91
C ILE A 192 -7.59 -14.98 3.92
N LYS A 193 -7.88 -13.91 3.15
CA LYS A 193 -8.85 -13.95 2.04
C LYS A 193 -8.57 -15.13 1.11
N LYS A 194 -7.31 -15.28 0.67
CA LYS A 194 -6.91 -16.36 -0.24
C LYS A 194 -7.18 -17.73 0.37
N VAL A 195 -6.72 -17.97 1.59
CA VAL A 195 -6.91 -19.26 2.29
C VAL A 195 -8.39 -19.59 2.44
N VAL A 196 -9.17 -18.66 3.00
CA VAL A 196 -10.60 -18.85 3.27
C VAL A 196 -11.36 -19.07 1.97
N TYR A 197 -11.12 -18.26 0.94
CA TYR A 197 -11.76 -18.42 -0.36
C TYR A 197 -11.41 -19.79 -0.97
N THR A 198 -10.13 -20.18 -1.01
CA THR A 198 -9.75 -21.49 -1.60
C THR A 198 -10.36 -22.66 -0.84
N ALA A 199 -10.40 -22.61 0.48
CA ALA A 199 -11.03 -23.64 1.29
C ALA A 199 -12.55 -23.69 1.09
N ARG A 200 -13.20 -22.52 0.93
CA ARG A 200 -14.64 -22.43 0.70
C ARG A 200 -15.04 -22.96 -0.66
N VAL A 201 -14.34 -22.56 -1.72
CA VAL A 201 -14.61 -23.03 -3.09
C VAL A 201 -14.36 -24.53 -3.23
N ALA A 202 -13.34 -25.07 -2.55
CA ALA A 202 -13.08 -26.50 -2.55
C ALA A 202 -14.18 -27.33 -1.87
N ARG A 203 -14.87 -26.76 -0.86
CA ARG A 203 -15.95 -27.44 -0.12
C ARG A 203 -17.35 -27.19 -0.69
N HIS A 204 -17.56 -26.01 -1.27
CA HIS A 204 -18.86 -25.51 -1.75
C HIS A 204 -18.68 -24.74 -3.06
N PRO A 205 -18.40 -25.44 -4.17
CA PRO A 205 -18.25 -24.79 -5.48
C PRO A 205 -19.51 -24.01 -5.91
N GLU A 206 -20.70 -24.50 -5.55
CA GLU A 206 -22.00 -23.88 -5.83
C GLU A 206 -22.22 -22.53 -5.13
N ALA A 207 -21.52 -22.27 -4.01
CA ALA A 207 -21.73 -21.06 -3.20
C ALA A 207 -21.19 -19.78 -3.86
N VAL A 208 -20.35 -19.90 -4.89
CA VAL A 208 -19.73 -18.78 -5.60
C VAL A 208 -20.69 -18.16 -6.63
N ASP A 209 -21.53 -18.98 -7.26
CA ASP A 209 -22.36 -18.53 -8.37
C ASP A 209 -23.71 -17.95 -7.93
N GLY A 210 -24.31 -18.50 -6.88
CA GLY A 210 -25.69 -18.19 -6.45
C GLY A 210 -25.86 -17.37 -5.16
N SER A 211 -24.84 -16.62 -4.71
CA SER A 211 -24.92 -15.97 -3.40
C SER A 211 -25.88 -14.77 -3.35
N ALA A 212 -26.63 -14.65 -2.24
CA ALA A 212 -27.48 -13.49 -1.98
C ALA A 212 -26.64 -12.21 -1.80
N GLY A 213 -27.05 -11.11 -2.44
CA GLY A 213 -26.35 -9.83 -2.37
C GLY A 213 -25.07 -9.74 -3.21
N LYS A 214 -24.87 -10.65 -4.17
CA LYS A 214 -23.69 -10.71 -5.07
C LYS A 214 -23.27 -9.35 -5.64
N GLY A 215 -24.23 -8.51 -6.05
CA GLY A 215 -23.96 -7.17 -6.58
C GLY A 215 -23.25 -6.25 -5.57
N LEU A 216 -23.74 -6.20 -4.33
CA LEU A 216 -23.14 -5.41 -3.26
C LEU A 216 -21.75 -5.96 -2.90
N TRP A 217 -21.61 -7.27 -2.73
CA TRP A 217 -20.32 -7.90 -2.41
C TRP A 217 -19.29 -7.67 -3.51
N ARG A 218 -19.68 -7.76 -4.78
CA ARG A 218 -18.82 -7.45 -5.92
C ARG A 218 -18.44 -5.97 -5.94
N TRP A 219 -19.36 -5.06 -5.65
CA TRP A 219 -19.04 -3.63 -5.56
C TRP A 219 -18.04 -3.34 -4.42
N VAL A 220 -18.31 -3.86 -3.21
CA VAL A 220 -17.50 -3.58 -2.02
C VAL A 220 -16.13 -4.26 -2.08
N THR A 221 -16.08 -5.57 -2.35
CA THR A 221 -14.88 -6.40 -2.13
C THR A 221 -14.10 -6.73 -3.41
N PHE A 222 -14.71 -6.56 -4.58
CA PHE A 222 -14.04 -6.81 -5.87
C PHE A 222 -13.68 -5.51 -6.60
N ARG A 223 -14.62 -4.57 -6.74
CA ARG A 223 -14.37 -3.29 -7.43
C ARG A 223 -13.59 -2.32 -6.56
N TRP A 224 -14.14 -1.94 -5.40
CA TRP A 224 -13.48 -1.00 -4.50
C TRP A 224 -12.42 -1.65 -3.62
N ARG A 225 -12.51 -2.97 -3.42
CA ARG A 225 -11.62 -3.76 -2.55
C ARG A 225 -11.51 -3.14 -1.16
N PHE A 226 -12.65 -2.72 -0.59
CA PHE A 226 -12.72 -2.09 0.73
C PHE A 226 -12.10 -2.96 1.82
N ASP A 227 -12.08 -4.28 1.66
CA ASP A 227 -11.37 -5.17 2.58
C ASP A 227 -9.88 -4.82 2.72
N LEU A 228 -9.20 -4.47 1.62
CA LEU A 228 -7.78 -4.10 1.64
C LEU A 228 -7.57 -2.66 2.10
N TRP A 229 -8.49 -1.74 1.76
CA TRP A 229 -8.43 -0.35 2.26
C TRP A 229 -8.58 -0.30 3.77
N LEU A 230 -9.59 -0.99 4.32
CA LEU A 230 -9.82 -1.04 5.76
C LEU A 230 -8.68 -1.76 6.47
N ALA A 231 -8.17 -2.85 5.90
CA ALA A 231 -7.00 -3.55 6.45
C ALA A 231 -5.74 -2.67 6.45
N GLY A 232 -5.49 -1.95 5.35
CA GLY A 232 -4.34 -1.05 5.23
C GLY A 232 -4.43 0.12 6.21
N LEU A 233 -5.57 0.81 6.23
CA LEU A 233 -5.80 1.91 7.18
C LEU A 233 -5.70 1.41 8.62
N GLY A 234 -6.41 0.34 8.97
CA GLY A 234 -6.35 -0.23 10.31
C GLY A 234 -4.95 -0.67 10.72
N GLY A 235 -4.20 -1.26 9.79
CA GLY A 235 -2.78 -1.61 9.98
C GLY A 235 -1.90 -0.39 10.23
N ALA A 236 -2.13 0.73 9.55
CA ALA A 236 -1.40 1.97 9.80
C ALA A 236 -1.65 2.49 11.23
N PHE A 237 -2.92 2.53 11.66
CA PHE A 237 -3.29 2.94 13.02
C PHE A 237 -2.65 2.03 14.08
N VAL A 238 -2.79 0.71 13.95
CA VAL A 238 -2.17 -0.25 14.89
C VAL A 238 -0.64 -0.19 14.84
N GLY A 239 -0.05 0.05 13.67
CA GLY A 239 1.41 0.15 13.53
C GLY A 239 1.99 1.42 14.14
N LEU A 240 1.25 2.52 14.11
CA LEU A 240 1.71 3.83 14.60
C LEU A 240 1.34 4.11 16.04
N CYS A 241 0.30 3.47 16.59
CA CYS A 241 -0.12 3.74 17.97
C CYS A 241 1.02 3.56 18.96
N TRP A 242 1.93 2.61 18.72
CA TRP A 242 3.10 2.34 19.58
C TRP A 242 4.01 3.55 19.78
N ILE A 243 4.11 4.45 18.80
CA ILE A 243 4.95 5.66 18.92
C ILE A 243 4.48 6.52 20.10
N ALA A 244 3.17 6.55 20.38
CA ALA A 244 2.58 7.32 21.47
C ALA A 244 3.09 6.90 22.86
N LEU A 245 3.46 5.63 23.02
CA LEU A 245 4.05 5.13 24.27
C LEU A 245 5.45 5.72 24.53
N GLY A 246 6.15 6.14 23.48
CA GLY A 246 7.45 6.82 23.62
C GLY A 246 7.34 8.27 24.10
N PHE A 247 6.13 8.85 24.05
CA PHE A 247 5.84 10.23 24.45
C PHE A 247 4.84 10.30 25.60
N ASP A 248 4.62 9.18 26.31
CA ASP A 248 3.69 9.04 27.43
C ASP A 248 2.21 9.44 27.12
N ASP A 249 1.81 9.42 25.84
CA ASP A 249 0.45 9.75 25.40
C ASP A 249 -0.45 8.50 25.34
N THR A 250 -0.88 8.08 26.54
CA THR A 250 -1.78 6.92 26.69
C THR A 250 -3.14 7.10 26.00
N PRO A 251 -3.83 8.25 26.09
CA PRO A 251 -5.10 8.46 25.38
C PRO A 251 -4.97 8.30 23.87
N PHE A 252 -3.92 8.85 23.26
CA PHE A 252 -3.68 8.70 21.82
C PHE A 252 -3.34 7.26 21.44
N PHE A 253 -2.56 6.54 22.26
CA PHE A 253 -2.28 5.10 22.08
C PHE A 253 -3.58 4.30 22.02
N VAL A 254 -4.43 4.40 23.04
CA VAL A 254 -5.66 3.61 23.17
C VAL A 254 -6.62 3.93 22.03
N THR A 255 -6.84 5.22 21.74
CA THR A 255 -7.79 5.65 20.70
C THR A 255 -7.36 5.15 19.33
N THR A 256 -6.09 5.36 18.96
CA THR A 256 -5.51 4.92 17.70
C THR A 256 -5.56 3.39 17.57
N LEU A 257 -5.25 2.66 18.65
CA LEU A 257 -5.31 1.20 18.67
C LEU A 257 -6.74 0.68 18.44
N VAL A 258 -7.74 1.23 19.15
CA VAL A 258 -9.13 0.80 19.03
C VAL A 258 -9.67 1.05 17.62
N ILE A 259 -9.41 2.23 17.05
CA ILE A 259 -9.79 2.55 15.66
C ILE A 259 -9.12 1.57 14.69
N GLY A 260 -7.82 1.32 14.87
CA GLY A 260 -7.06 0.42 14.02
C GLY A 260 -7.59 -1.01 14.05
N LEU A 261 -7.87 -1.55 15.25
CA LEU A 261 -8.44 -2.88 15.42
C LEU A 261 -9.85 -3.00 14.84
N ALA A 262 -10.69 -1.98 15.00
CA ALA A 262 -12.04 -1.97 14.42
C ALA A 262 -11.99 -2.00 12.88
N LEU A 263 -11.11 -1.20 12.27
CA LEU A 263 -10.91 -1.19 10.81
C LEU A 263 -10.33 -2.53 10.31
N LEU A 264 -9.35 -3.11 11.01
CA LEU A 264 -8.81 -4.44 10.67
C LEU A 264 -9.88 -5.53 10.76
N ALA A 265 -10.70 -5.52 11.81
CA ALA A 265 -11.80 -6.47 11.97
C ALA A 265 -12.81 -6.33 10.81
N ALA A 266 -13.19 -5.10 10.45
CA ALA A 266 -14.07 -4.86 9.31
C ALA A 266 -13.46 -5.34 7.98
N GLY A 267 -12.17 -5.03 7.74
CA GLY A 267 -11.44 -5.50 6.56
C GLY A 267 -11.37 -7.03 6.48
N LEU A 268 -11.10 -7.68 7.61
CA LEU A 268 -11.07 -9.13 7.73
C LEU A 268 -12.45 -9.76 7.48
N LEU A 269 -13.51 -9.19 8.04
CA LEU A 269 -14.90 -9.64 7.83
C LEU A 269 -15.30 -9.57 6.35
N LEU A 270 -14.93 -8.48 5.66
CA LEU A 270 -15.14 -8.37 4.21
C LEU A 270 -14.30 -9.39 3.44
N ALA A 271 -13.05 -9.60 3.84
CA ALA A 271 -12.15 -10.56 3.21
C ALA A 271 -12.64 -12.01 3.30
N VAL A 272 -13.10 -12.46 4.47
CA VAL A 272 -13.62 -13.83 4.65
C VAL A 272 -14.96 -14.07 3.94
N ASN A 273 -15.69 -13.00 3.62
CA ASN A 273 -16.94 -13.04 2.86
C ASN A 273 -16.76 -12.74 1.36
N TYR A 274 -15.52 -12.59 0.87
CA TYR A 274 -15.24 -12.27 -0.55
C TYR A 274 -15.82 -13.28 -1.54
N TRP A 275 -15.97 -14.57 -1.15
CA TRP A 275 -16.60 -15.59 -2.00
C TRP A 275 -18.02 -15.21 -2.46
N ARG A 276 -18.73 -14.35 -1.70
CA ARG A 276 -20.04 -13.84 -2.08
C ARG A 276 -20.00 -12.89 -3.29
N ALA A 277 -18.85 -12.31 -3.62
CA ALA A 277 -18.70 -11.51 -4.84
C ALA A 277 -18.87 -12.37 -6.11
N GLY A 278 -18.63 -13.68 -6.02
CA GLY A 278 -18.71 -14.61 -7.14
C GLY A 278 -17.65 -14.37 -8.22
N GLU A 279 -16.52 -13.77 -7.84
CA GLU A 279 -15.39 -13.45 -8.72
C GLU A 279 -14.13 -14.19 -8.27
N PRO A 280 -13.25 -14.60 -9.20
CA PRO A 280 -12.03 -15.31 -8.85
C PRO A 280 -10.97 -14.37 -8.23
N LEU A 281 -10.19 -14.87 -7.27
CA LEU A 281 -9.12 -14.15 -6.54
C LEU A 281 -8.02 -13.50 -7.41
N GLY A 282 -7.96 -13.83 -8.69
CA GLY A 282 -6.96 -13.35 -9.66
C GLY A 282 -7.56 -12.48 -10.76
N ALA A 283 -8.78 -11.96 -10.58
CA ALA A 283 -9.39 -11.03 -11.54
C ALA A 283 -9.38 -9.60 -11.00
N GLY A 284 -9.32 -8.64 -11.93
CA GLY A 284 -9.59 -7.23 -11.69
C GLY A 284 -10.31 -6.63 -12.89
N GLU A 285 -11.13 -5.62 -12.63
CA GLU A 285 -11.84 -4.83 -13.65
C GLU A 285 -11.44 -3.36 -13.51
N SER A 286 -11.13 -2.71 -14.63
CA SER A 286 -11.05 -1.25 -14.71
C SER A 286 -12.07 -0.74 -15.72
N TYR A 287 -12.67 0.41 -15.43
CA TYR A 287 -13.56 1.12 -16.34
C TYR A 287 -12.76 2.18 -17.09
N SER A 288 -12.94 2.23 -18.41
CA SER A 288 -12.51 3.35 -19.27
C SER A 288 -13.73 4.10 -19.77
#